data_AF-A0A848XXR3-F1
#
_entry.id   AF-A0A848XXR3-F1
#
_cell.length_a   1.000
_cell.length_b   1.000
_cell.length_c   1.000
_cell.angle_alpha   90.00
_cell.angle_beta   90.00
_cell.angle_gamma   90.00
#
_symmetry.space_group_name_H-M   'P 1'
#
loop_
_entity.id
_entity.type
_entity.pdbx_description
1 polymer ?
#
loop_
_entity_poly.entity_id
_entity_poly.type
_entity_poly.pdbx_seq_one_letter_code
_entity_poly.pdbx_strand_id
1 'polypeptide(L)'
;MSALALHYEGWCQIRLATNPDPTDEPRGVSGYSFALAGEPDLDRAIRFQNPVCPRLFGPEVGVRVTGVQEGGSTLDEHPLLGAKAVLLNEDGKPPAHPRDPRGPRFEARDYILTDPGDEAIWPYHIRLERDGVALARKASFGPKYEGVPIHRIPHEVIVRYGGPMRIAYAEVAAATGITDPIAYRTRRREQVKARLQEATDEVERAALGLRLRELDLSPNPEREEQGEGTDRRTLALGGIQTRNFPLTGEATVEDAEGILGPVDTDAPWPTTFWFGGWDCDVLCSYVKGVLVVPLKSG
;
A
#
# COMPACT_ATOMS: atom_id res chain seq x y z
N MET A 1 17.40 15.76 -21.43
CA MET A 1 17.55 15.48 -19.98
C MET A 1 17.42 13.97 -19.82
N SER A 2 18.38 13.34 -19.15
CA SER A 2 18.28 11.91 -18.79
C SER A 2 17.46 11.75 -17.51
N ALA A 3 16.90 10.57 -17.29
CA ALA A 3 16.19 10.22 -16.06
C ALA A 3 16.26 8.72 -15.81
N LEU A 4 16.35 8.34 -14.54
CA LEU A 4 16.19 6.95 -14.09
C LEU A 4 14.71 6.68 -13.84
N ALA A 5 14.17 5.62 -14.44
CA ALA A 5 12.87 5.07 -14.10
C ALA A 5 13.07 3.82 -13.23
N LEU A 6 12.70 3.94 -11.96
CA LEU A 6 12.83 2.92 -10.93
C LEU A 6 11.48 2.23 -10.76
N HIS A 7 11.32 1.05 -11.34
CA HIS A 7 10.12 0.23 -11.22
C HIS A 7 10.17 -0.53 -9.89
N TYR A 8 9.10 -0.46 -9.11
CA TYR A 8 9.00 -1.14 -7.83
C TYR A 8 7.67 -1.85 -7.67
N GLU A 9 7.69 -2.99 -6.99
CA GLU A 9 6.48 -3.74 -6.69
C GLU A 9 6.65 -4.67 -5.47
N GLY A 10 5.52 -5.14 -4.94
CA GLY A 10 5.48 -6.12 -3.85
C GLY A 10 4.24 -5.96 -2.98
N TRP A 11 4.11 -6.83 -1.98
CA TRP A 11 3.03 -6.75 -1.00
C TRP A 11 3.35 -5.74 0.10
N CYS A 12 2.36 -4.95 0.49
CA CYS A 12 2.38 -4.09 1.66
C CYS A 12 1.34 -4.55 2.68
N GLN A 13 1.57 -4.28 3.96
CA GLN A 13 0.53 -4.38 4.98
C GLN A 13 -0.22 -3.06 5.09
N ILE A 14 -1.54 -3.13 5.13
CA ILE A 14 -2.41 -2.00 5.38
C ILE A 14 -3.75 -2.45 5.98
N ARG A 15 -4.17 -1.74 7.03
CA ARG A 15 -5.53 -1.79 7.53
C ARG A 15 -6.32 -0.58 7.00
N LEU A 16 -7.22 -0.81 6.04
CA LEU A 16 -8.18 0.22 5.63
C LEU A 16 -9.19 0.45 6.76
N ALA A 17 -9.51 1.70 7.08
CA ALA A 17 -10.75 1.99 7.78
C ALA A 17 -11.87 1.89 6.75
N THR A 18 -12.84 1.00 6.97
CA THR A 18 -13.94 0.79 6.03
C THR A 18 -15.23 1.24 6.71
N ASN A 19 -15.95 2.19 6.10
CA ASN A 19 -17.21 2.71 6.63
C ASN A 19 -18.15 1.54 7.02
N PRO A 20 -18.77 1.55 8.21
CA PRO A 20 -18.89 2.68 9.15
C PRO A 20 -17.79 2.78 10.22
N ASP A 21 -16.64 2.14 10.01
CA ASP A 21 -15.58 2.13 11.00
C ASP A 21 -14.91 3.50 11.15
N PRO A 22 -14.86 4.08 12.37
CA PRO A 22 -14.21 5.36 12.57
C PRO A 22 -12.75 5.35 12.09
N THR A 23 -12.38 6.42 11.42
CA THR A 23 -11.03 6.64 10.89
C THR A 23 -9.90 6.48 11.93
N ASP A 24 -10.17 6.70 13.20
CA ASP A 24 -9.20 6.59 14.31
C ASP A 24 -9.37 5.34 15.17
N GLU A 25 -10.29 4.42 14.84
CA GLU A 25 -10.50 3.17 15.57
C GLU A 25 -9.37 2.17 15.23
N PRO A 26 -8.44 1.90 16.17
CA PRO A 26 -7.22 1.18 15.84
C PRO A 26 -7.43 -0.33 15.67
N ARG A 27 -8.53 -0.89 16.19
CA ARG A 27 -8.82 -2.32 16.09
C ARG A 27 -9.80 -2.64 14.98
N GLY A 28 -10.53 -1.65 14.46
CA GLY A 28 -11.66 -1.90 13.60
C GLY A 28 -12.81 -2.58 14.33
N VAL A 29 -13.94 -1.91 14.40
CA VAL A 29 -15.16 -2.39 15.06
C VAL A 29 -16.19 -2.81 14.02
N SER A 30 -16.12 -2.26 12.81
CA SER A 30 -17.03 -2.58 11.71
C SER A 30 -16.32 -2.73 10.37
N GLY A 31 -17.02 -3.32 9.40
CA GLY A 31 -16.46 -3.63 8.09
C GLY A 31 -15.68 -4.95 8.07
N TYR A 32 -14.67 -5.02 7.20
CA TYR A 32 -13.97 -6.28 6.88
C TYR A 32 -12.45 -6.23 7.15
N SER A 33 -11.99 -5.19 7.86
CA SER A 33 -10.58 -4.93 8.17
C SER A 33 -10.40 -4.54 9.63
N PHE A 34 -10.17 -5.53 10.48
CA PHE A 34 -10.09 -5.40 11.95
C PHE A 34 -8.93 -6.23 12.48
N ALA A 35 -8.45 -5.92 13.69
CA ALA A 35 -7.47 -6.69 14.44
C ALA A 35 -8.13 -7.91 15.11
N LEU A 36 -7.45 -9.05 15.09
CA LEU A 36 -7.90 -10.29 15.71
C LEU A 36 -7.56 -10.34 17.20
N ALA A 37 -8.08 -11.36 17.89
CA ALA A 37 -7.68 -11.65 19.27
C ALA A 37 -6.16 -11.84 19.36
N GLY A 38 -5.53 -11.21 20.35
CA GLY A 38 -4.08 -11.25 20.54
C GLY A 38 -3.26 -10.34 19.61
N GLU A 39 -3.85 -9.82 18.53
CA GLU A 39 -3.17 -8.84 17.68
C GLU A 39 -3.10 -7.46 18.35
N PRO A 40 -2.00 -6.71 18.16
CA PRO A 40 -1.92 -5.34 18.62
C PRO A 40 -2.93 -4.46 17.88
N ASP A 41 -3.13 -3.27 18.41
CA ASP A 41 -3.79 -2.18 17.71
C ASP A 41 -3.02 -1.81 16.43
N LEU A 42 -3.73 -1.44 15.37
CA LEU A 42 -3.16 -1.11 14.06
C LEU A 42 -3.28 0.41 13.79
N ASP A 43 -2.29 1.02 13.12
CA ASP A 43 -2.19 2.48 12.88
C ASP A 43 -2.82 2.94 11.56
N ARG A 44 -3.41 2.02 10.78
CA ARG A 44 -3.80 2.24 9.38
C ARG A 44 -2.62 2.66 8.47
N ALA A 45 -1.38 2.61 8.98
CA ALA A 45 -0.22 3.01 8.21
C ALA A 45 0.04 1.99 7.10
N ILE A 46 0.39 2.50 5.92
CA ILE A 46 0.80 1.70 4.78
C ILE A 46 2.25 1.29 4.99
N ARG A 47 2.50 -0.01 5.10
CA ARG A 47 3.81 -0.57 5.43
C ARG A 47 4.34 -1.38 4.27
N PHE A 48 5.28 -0.78 3.52
CA PHE A 48 6.00 -1.47 2.45
C PHE A 48 7.04 -2.46 2.97
N GLN A 49 7.52 -2.23 4.21
CA GLN A 49 8.44 -3.10 4.93
C GLN A 49 7.96 -3.23 6.39
N ASN A 50 8.45 -4.24 7.10
CA ASN A 50 8.26 -4.40 8.55
C ASN A 50 6.77 -4.33 8.96
N PRO A 51 5.94 -5.30 8.53
CA PRO A 51 4.54 -5.36 8.96
C PRO A 51 4.45 -5.49 10.50
N VAL A 52 3.42 -4.90 11.10
CA VAL A 52 3.16 -4.93 12.54
C VAL A 52 2.80 -6.33 13.01
N CYS A 53 1.85 -6.95 12.30
CA CYS A 53 1.30 -8.25 12.67
C CYS A 53 0.94 -9.02 11.39
N PRO A 54 1.93 -9.61 10.70
CA PRO A 54 1.66 -10.41 9.52
C PRO A 54 0.83 -11.63 9.91
N ARG A 55 -0.25 -11.89 9.16
CA ARG A 55 -1.15 -13.01 9.43
C ARG A 55 -0.69 -14.28 8.76
N LEU A 56 -0.95 -15.42 9.42
CA LEU A 56 -0.72 -16.74 8.85
C LEU A 56 -1.40 -16.88 7.48
N PHE A 57 -0.70 -17.53 6.55
CA PHE A 57 -1.15 -17.77 5.17
C PHE A 57 -1.37 -16.50 4.34
N GLY A 58 -0.84 -15.36 4.79
CA GLY A 58 -0.68 -14.15 4.01
C GLY A 58 0.57 -14.19 3.13
N PRO A 59 0.68 -13.26 2.16
CA PRO A 59 1.89 -13.08 1.39
C PRO A 59 3.01 -12.48 2.25
N GLU A 60 4.25 -12.65 1.81
CA GLU A 60 5.39 -11.95 2.40
C GLU A 60 5.32 -10.46 2.06
N VAL A 61 5.33 -9.59 3.08
CA VAL A 61 5.34 -8.14 2.93
C VAL A 61 6.75 -7.67 2.61
N GLY A 62 6.89 -6.92 1.52
CA GLY A 62 8.16 -6.36 1.07
C GLY A 62 8.02 -5.79 -0.33
N VAL A 63 8.16 -4.48 -0.46
CA VAL A 63 8.17 -3.77 -1.76
C VAL A 63 9.61 -3.48 -2.18
N ARG A 64 9.97 -3.84 -3.40
CA ARG A 64 11.34 -3.70 -3.89
C ARG A 64 11.38 -3.10 -5.28
N VAL A 65 12.50 -2.45 -5.61
CA VAL A 65 12.81 -2.08 -6.99
C VAL A 65 13.06 -3.36 -7.78
N THR A 66 12.28 -3.59 -8.83
CA THR A 66 12.34 -4.78 -9.69
C THR A 66 12.90 -4.49 -11.07
N GLY A 67 13.06 -3.21 -11.43
CA GLY A 67 13.68 -2.81 -12.68
C GLY A 67 14.19 -1.38 -12.63
N VAL A 68 15.27 -1.13 -13.35
CA VAL A 68 15.83 0.22 -13.53
C VAL A 68 16.00 0.48 -15.01
N GLN A 69 15.58 1.65 -15.47
CA GLN A 69 15.76 2.08 -16.85
C GLN A 69 16.35 3.48 -16.92
N GLU A 70 17.19 3.74 -17.92
CA GLU A 70 17.68 5.08 -18.27
C GLU A 70 17.50 5.30 -19.77
N GLY A 71 16.89 6.41 -20.17
CA GLY A 71 16.69 6.73 -21.59
C GLY A 71 15.89 5.67 -22.37
N GLY A 72 15.09 4.84 -21.68
CA GLY A 72 14.34 3.72 -22.27
C GLY A 72 15.10 2.38 -22.32
N SER A 73 16.39 2.36 -21.96
CA SER A 73 17.19 1.13 -21.87
C SER A 73 17.16 0.57 -20.44
N THR A 74 17.00 -0.74 -20.30
CA THR A 74 17.10 -1.43 -19.00
C THR A 74 18.55 -1.49 -18.53
N LEU A 75 18.76 -1.27 -17.24
CA LEU A 75 20.06 -1.36 -16.56
C LEU A 75 20.04 -2.55 -15.58
N ASP A 76 20.46 -3.73 -16.04
CA ASP A 76 20.32 -4.99 -15.30
C ASP A 76 21.25 -5.11 -14.08
N GLU A 77 22.33 -4.34 -14.03
CA GLU A 77 23.31 -4.35 -12.93
C GLU A 77 23.27 -3.05 -12.11
N HIS A 78 22.17 -2.30 -12.19
CA HIS A 78 22.06 -1.02 -11.49
C HIS A 78 22.06 -1.20 -9.96
N PRO A 79 22.79 -0.37 -9.18
CA PRO A 79 22.89 -0.50 -7.72
C PRO A 79 21.57 -0.48 -6.96
N LEU A 80 20.56 0.23 -7.49
CA LEU A 80 19.21 0.28 -6.91
C LEU A 80 18.32 -0.90 -7.30
N LEU A 81 18.72 -1.81 -8.19
CA LEU A 81 17.93 -3.01 -8.45
C LEU A 81 17.80 -3.81 -7.14
N GLY A 82 16.62 -4.32 -6.80
CA GLY A 82 16.39 -5.01 -5.52
C GLY A 82 16.36 -4.13 -4.27
N ALA A 83 16.54 -2.81 -4.41
CA ALA A 83 16.44 -1.86 -3.30
C ALA A 83 15.07 -1.93 -2.62
N LYS A 84 15.07 -1.74 -1.30
CA LYS A 84 13.82 -1.69 -0.53
C LYS A 84 13.12 -0.38 -0.82
N ALA A 85 11.83 -0.44 -1.15
CA ALA A 85 10.97 0.74 -1.10
C ALA A 85 10.39 0.86 0.31
N VAL A 86 10.52 2.03 0.91
CA VAL A 86 10.07 2.35 2.27
C VAL A 86 9.22 3.59 2.19
N LEU A 87 8.04 3.56 2.81
CA LEU A 87 7.28 4.78 3.06
C LEU A 87 7.68 5.34 4.43
N LEU A 88 7.96 6.64 4.48
CA LEU A 88 8.43 7.35 5.65
C LEU A 88 7.30 8.21 6.23
N ASN A 89 7.38 8.42 7.54
CA ASN A 89 6.57 9.37 8.30
C ASN A 89 6.91 10.82 7.92
N GLU A 90 6.13 11.76 8.48
CA GLU A 90 6.40 13.20 8.33
C GLU A 90 7.78 13.63 8.84
N ASP A 91 8.36 12.90 9.80
CA ASP A 91 9.71 13.15 10.34
C ASP A 91 10.83 12.42 9.59
N GLY A 92 10.54 11.84 8.43
CA GLY A 92 11.52 11.16 7.57
C GLY A 92 11.96 9.78 8.07
N LYS A 93 11.28 9.22 9.08
CA LYS A 93 11.60 7.88 9.62
C LYS A 93 10.58 6.83 9.18
N PRO A 94 10.96 5.55 9.07
CA PRO A 94 9.98 4.48 8.87
C PRO A 94 8.96 4.43 10.03
N PRO A 95 7.70 4.05 9.78
CA PRO A 95 6.69 3.90 10.83
C PRO A 95 7.12 2.89 11.90
N ALA A 96 7.55 3.37 13.07
CA ALA A 96 8.11 2.53 14.13
C ALA A 96 7.06 1.93 15.07
N HIS A 97 5.93 2.63 15.26
CA HIS A 97 4.90 2.23 16.22
C HIS A 97 3.51 2.14 15.56
N PRO A 98 2.70 1.11 15.87
CA PRO A 98 1.31 0.93 15.39
C PRO A 98 0.32 2.01 15.80
N ARG A 99 0.77 3.16 16.29
CA ARG A 99 -0.05 4.31 16.67
C ARG A 99 0.61 5.63 16.30
N ASP A 100 1.62 5.62 15.41
CA ASP A 100 2.24 6.86 14.98
C ASP A 100 1.26 7.63 14.09
N PRO A 101 0.69 8.77 14.54
CA PRO A 101 -0.30 9.49 13.76
C PRO A 101 0.32 10.18 12.53
N ARG A 102 1.65 10.13 12.37
CA ARG A 102 2.42 10.74 11.29
C ARG A 102 2.72 9.78 10.14
N GLY A 103 2.25 8.52 10.23
CA GLY A 103 2.50 7.50 9.22
C GLY A 103 1.66 7.65 7.95
N PRO A 104 2.16 7.12 6.81
CA PRO A 104 1.49 7.20 5.52
C PRO A 104 0.17 6.44 5.56
N ARG A 105 -0.96 7.08 5.24
CA ARG A 105 -2.29 6.44 5.24
C ARG A 105 -3.19 7.04 4.17
N PHE A 106 -4.22 6.29 3.78
CA PHE A 106 -5.32 6.85 2.99
C PHE A 106 -6.14 7.84 3.84
N GLU A 107 -6.22 9.09 3.39
CA GLU A 107 -6.89 10.18 4.11
C GLU A 107 -8.26 10.49 3.49
N ALA A 108 -9.22 9.56 3.59
CA ALA A 108 -10.64 9.82 3.30
C ALA A 108 -11.37 10.49 4.47
N ARG A 109 -11.00 10.11 5.70
CA ARG A 109 -11.73 10.40 6.94
C ARG A 109 -13.24 10.10 6.85
N ASP A 110 -13.61 8.86 6.56
CA ASP A 110 -15.00 8.43 6.40
C ASP A 110 -15.80 9.25 5.38
N TYR A 111 -15.15 9.54 4.26
CA TYR A 111 -15.68 10.34 3.14
C TYR A 111 -15.87 11.83 3.44
N ILE A 112 -15.32 12.32 4.56
CA ILE A 112 -15.33 13.76 4.89
C ILE A 112 -14.36 14.52 4.00
N LEU A 113 -13.19 13.94 3.72
CA LEU A 113 -12.17 14.60 2.90
C LEU A 113 -12.30 14.29 1.42
N THR A 114 -12.58 13.04 1.04
CA THR A 114 -12.65 12.62 -0.37
C THR A 114 -13.63 11.45 -0.51
N ASP A 115 -14.17 11.25 -1.71
CA ASP A 115 -14.95 10.06 -2.02
C ASP A 115 -14.11 8.77 -1.92
N PRO A 116 -14.75 7.60 -1.72
CA PRO A 116 -14.06 6.32 -1.70
C PRO A 116 -13.26 6.08 -2.99
N GLY A 117 -11.96 5.82 -2.85
CA GLY A 117 -11.01 5.64 -3.95
C GLY A 117 -10.20 6.88 -4.29
N ASP A 118 -10.71 8.08 -4.01
CA ASP A 118 -10.01 9.34 -4.31
C ASP A 118 -9.08 9.78 -3.16
N GLU A 119 -8.81 8.88 -2.20
CA GLU A 119 -7.99 9.21 -1.04
C GLU A 119 -6.54 9.43 -1.45
N ALA A 120 -6.02 10.61 -1.12
CA ALA A 120 -4.59 10.84 -1.09
C ALA A 120 -3.94 9.98 0.00
N ILE A 121 -2.72 9.53 -0.27
CA ILE A 121 -1.84 8.98 0.77
C ILE A 121 -1.09 10.14 1.40
N TRP A 122 -1.21 10.27 2.72
CA TRP A 122 -0.50 11.32 3.44
C TRP A 122 0.08 10.84 4.78
N PRO A 123 1.33 11.23 5.10
CA PRO A 123 2.33 11.73 4.16
C PRO A 123 2.61 10.69 3.05
N TYR A 124 3.03 11.15 1.87
CA TYR A 124 3.66 10.28 0.88
C TYR A 124 5.13 10.68 0.78
N HIS A 125 6.00 9.92 1.44
CA HIS A 125 7.44 10.12 1.42
C HIS A 125 8.06 8.75 1.11
N ILE A 126 8.54 8.57 -0.12
CA ILE A 126 9.13 7.31 -0.54
C ILE A 126 10.65 7.39 -0.45
N ARG A 127 11.26 6.33 0.08
CA ARG A 127 12.70 6.09 0.08
C ARG A 127 13.00 4.76 -0.59
N LEU A 128 13.95 4.76 -1.52
CA LEU A 128 14.50 3.57 -2.15
C LEU A 128 15.94 3.40 -1.64
N GLU A 129 16.26 2.29 -1.01
CA GLU A 129 17.58 2.09 -0.38
C GLU A 129 18.17 0.69 -0.59
N ARG A 130 19.48 0.65 -0.87
CA ARG A 130 20.29 -0.57 -0.98
C ARG A 130 21.77 -0.25 -0.80
N ASP A 131 22.48 -1.06 -0.02
CA ASP A 131 23.95 -1.12 0.02
C ASP A 131 24.66 0.25 0.12
N GLY A 132 24.17 1.14 0.99
CA GLY A 132 24.76 2.47 1.22
C GLY A 132 24.31 3.56 0.23
N VAL A 133 23.43 3.21 -0.71
CA VAL A 133 22.82 4.12 -1.68
C VAL A 133 21.35 4.30 -1.36
N ALA A 134 20.89 5.55 -1.31
CA ALA A 134 19.48 5.84 -1.09
C ALA A 134 19.00 7.10 -1.81
N LEU A 135 17.76 7.04 -2.28
CA LEU A 135 17.01 8.17 -2.80
C LEU A 135 15.74 8.31 -1.97
N ALA A 136 15.44 9.49 -1.47
CA ALA A 136 14.14 9.76 -0.86
C ALA A 136 13.55 11.07 -1.35
N ARG A 137 12.23 11.10 -1.51
CA ARG A 137 11.51 12.33 -1.81
C ARG A 137 10.10 12.35 -1.25
N LYS A 138 9.73 13.53 -0.74
CA LYS A 138 8.41 13.81 -0.18
C LYS A 138 7.47 14.40 -1.23
N ALA A 139 6.21 14.00 -1.21
CA ALA A 139 5.13 14.71 -1.86
C ALA A 139 4.85 16.05 -1.16
N SER A 140 4.47 17.06 -1.93
CA SER A 140 3.99 18.34 -1.39
C SER A 140 2.70 18.72 -2.11
N PHE A 141 1.77 19.32 -1.38
CA PHE A 141 0.60 20.00 -1.96
C PHE A 141 0.95 21.40 -2.50
N GLY A 142 2.22 21.80 -2.37
CA GLY A 142 2.77 23.08 -2.80
C GLY A 142 3.12 24.00 -1.62
N PRO A 143 3.91 25.07 -1.85
CA PRO A 143 4.45 25.91 -0.78
C PRO A 143 3.39 26.54 0.14
N LYS A 144 2.19 26.80 -0.38
CA LYS A 144 1.07 27.38 0.37
C LYS A 144 0.54 26.44 1.48
N TYR A 145 0.74 25.13 1.32
CA TYR A 145 0.19 24.11 2.22
C TYR A 145 1.26 23.38 3.02
N GLU A 146 2.50 23.86 3.01
CA GLU A 146 3.58 23.26 3.81
C GLU A 146 3.24 23.36 5.30
N GLY A 147 3.31 22.23 6.01
CA GLY A 147 2.92 22.13 7.42
C GLY A 147 1.42 22.28 7.71
N VAL A 148 0.57 22.46 6.70
CA VAL A 148 -0.88 22.52 6.88
C VAL A 148 -1.41 21.10 7.02
N PRO A 149 -2.15 20.77 8.10
CA PRO A 149 -2.78 19.45 8.24
C PRO A 149 -3.73 19.17 7.06
N ILE A 150 -3.70 17.94 6.52
CA ILE A 150 -4.44 17.59 5.30
C ILE A 150 -5.94 17.92 5.37
N HIS A 151 -6.58 17.75 6.53
CA HIS A 151 -8.01 18.07 6.73
C HIS A 151 -8.37 19.56 6.65
N ARG A 152 -7.36 20.44 6.51
CA ARG A 152 -7.52 21.89 6.30
C ARG A 152 -7.13 22.31 4.89
N ILE A 153 -6.66 21.39 4.07
CA ILE A 153 -6.32 21.64 2.66
C ILE A 153 -7.63 21.55 1.85
N PRO A 154 -7.86 22.44 0.88
CA PRO A 154 -9.06 22.39 0.05
C PRO A 154 -9.20 21.05 -0.68
N HIS A 155 -10.42 20.54 -0.76
CA HIS A 155 -10.76 19.27 -1.39
C HIS A 155 -10.18 19.14 -2.80
N GLU A 156 -10.31 20.18 -3.62
CA GLU A 156 -9.86 20.23 -5.01
C GLU A 156 -8.34 20.12 -5.19
N VAL A 157 -7.57 20.28 -4.10
CA VAL A 157 -6.12 20.06 -4.07
C VAL A 157 -5.83 18.60 -3.72
N ILE A 158 -6.53 18.03 -2.74
CA ILE A 158 -6.31 16.66 -2.23
C ILE A 158 -6.61 15.62 -3.31
N VAL A 159 -7.77 15.73 -3.96
CA VAL A 159 -8.25 14.72 -4.94
C VAL A 159 -7.34 14.56 -6.17
N ARG A 160 -6.46 15.53 -6.44
CA ARG A 160 -5.47 15.43 -7.54
C ARG A 160 -4.44 14.33 -7.35
N TYR A 161 -4.31 13.83 -6.11
CA TYR A 161 -3.34 12.80 -5.71
C TYR A 161 -4.01 11.43 -5.47
N GLY A 162 -5.35 11.39 -5.51
CA GLY A 162 -6.15 10.17 -5.51
C GLY A 162 -6.35 9.62 -6.91
N GLY A 163 -7.11 8.53 -7.01
CA GLY A 163 -7.59 8.06 -8.30
C GLY A 163 -8.59 6.91 -8.15
N PRO A 164 -9.62 6.87 -8.99
CA PRO A 164 -10.79 6.04 -8.76
C PRO A 164 -10.43 4.56 -8.73
N MET A 165 -11.18 3.81 -7.92
CA MET A 165 -11.10 2.37 -7.90
C MET A 165 -11.74 1.78 -9.17
N ARG A 166 -11.07 0.82 -9.80
CA ARG A 166 -11.63 -0.01 -10.87
C ARG A 166 -11.38 -1.48 -10.60
N ILE A 167 -12.22 -2.34 -11.16
CA ILE A 167 -11.99 -3.79 -11.14
C ILE A 167 -11.12 -4.17 -12.35
N ALA A 168 -10.05 -4.92 -12.08
CA ALA A 168 -8.97 -5.21 -13.02
C ALA A 168 -8.32 -6.57 -12.75
N TYR A 169 -9.12 -7.64 -12.73
CA TYR A 169 -8.67 -8.99 -12.38
C TYR A 169 -7.42 -9.47 -13.14
N ALA A 170 -7.34 -9.22 -14.46
CA ALA A 170 -6.19 -9.67 -15.26
C ALA A 170 -4.87 -9.00 -14.84
N GLU A 171 -4.91 -7.71 -14.51
CA GLU A 171 -3.74 -6.96 -14.07
C GLU A 171 -3.31 -7.37 -12.66
N VAL A 172 -4.28 -7.54 -11.75
CA VAL A 172 -3.98 -8.07 -10.41
C VAL A 172 -3.43 -9.49 -10.49
N ALA A 173 -4.02 -10.37 -11.31
CA ALA A 173 -3.57 -11.73 -11.48
C ALA A 173 -2.13 -11.80 -12.03
N ALA A 174 -1.79 -10.94 -13.00
CA ALA A 174 -0.44 -10.86 -13.55
C ALA A 174 0.59 -10.43 -12.48
N ALA A 175 0.20 -9.56 -11.54
CA ALA A 175 1.10 -9.06 -10.51
C ALA A 175 1.19 -9.97 -9.27
N THR A 176 0.10 -10.64 -8.91
CA THR A 176 -0.04 -11.37 -7.63
C THR A 176 -0.09 -12.88 -7.78
N GLY A 177 -0.35 -13.39 -8.99
CA GLY A 177 -0.67 -14.80 -9.24
C GLY A 177 -2.09 -15.21 -8.84
N ILE A 178 -2.92 -14.30 -8.33
CA ILE A 178 -4.30 -14.60 -7.92
C ILE A 178 -5.22 -14.52 -9.15
N THR A 179 -5.37 -15.65 -9.85
CA THR A 179 -6.22 -15.76 -11.05
C THR A 179 -7.69 -16.06 -10.75
N ASP A 180 -7.95 -16.70 -9.61
CA ASP A 180 -9.29 -17.04 -9.12
C ASP A 180 -9.41 -16.62 -7.64
N PRO A 181 -10.02 -15.44 -7.36
CA PRO A 181 -10.22 -14.94 -6.01
C PRO A 181 -11.03 -15.86 -5.11
N ILE A 182 -12.01 -16.60 -5.66
CA ILE A 182 -12.87 -17.51 -4.89
C ILE A 182 -12.03 -18.72 -4.47
N ALA A 183 -11.32 -19.35 -5.42
CA ALA A 183 -10.46 -20.49 -5.11
C ALA A 183 -9.31 -20.08 -4.17
N TYR A 184 -8.74 -18.88 -4.33
CA TYR A 184 -7.73 -18.34 -3.44
C TYR A 184 -8.22 -18.24 -1.99
N ARG A 185 -9.39 -17.62 -1.77
CA ARG A 185 -9.99 -17.52 -0.42
C ARG A 185 -10.39 -18.88 0.15
N THR A 186 -10.91 -19.77 -0.70
CA THR A 186 -11.31 -21.13 -0.30
C THR A 186 -10.11 -21.95 0.17
N ARG A 187 -8.98 -21.90 -0.56
CA ARG A 187 -7.74 -22.56 -0.12
C ARG A 187 -7.28 -22.03 1.23
N ARG A 188 -7.30 -20.71 1.42
CA ARG A 188 -6.92 -20.13 2.71
C ARG A 188 -7.84 -20.54 3.84
N ARG A 189 -9.15 -20.59 3.59
CA ARG A 189 -10.15 -21.05 4.55
C ARG A 189 -9.81 -22.45 5.07
N GLU A 190 -9.45 -23.37 4.18
CA GLU A 190 -9.06 -24.72 4.58
C GLU A 190 -7.73 -24.74 5.37
N GLN A 191 -6.75 -23.89 5.02
CA GLN A 191 -5.52 -23.74 5.81
C GLN A 191 -5.80 -23.21 7.23
N VAL A 192 -6.64 -22.19 7.35
CA VAL A 192 -7.06 -21.62 8.65
C VAL A 192 -7.82 -22.65 9.48
N LYS A 193 -8.72 -23.41 8.84
CA LYS A 193 -9.48 -24.48 9.49
C LYS A 193 -8.59 -25.60 10.01
N ALA A 194 -7.60 -26.03 9.22
CA ALA A 194 -6.61 -27.02 9.66
C ALA A 194 -5.82 -26.51 10.86
N ARG A 195 -5.30 -25.27 10.79
CA ARG A 195 -4.57 -24.66 11.92
C ARG A 195 -5.43 -24.55 13.18
N LEU A 196 -6.72 -24.22 13.05
CA LEU A 196 -7.65 -24.13 14.18
C LEU A 196 -7.85 -25.49 14.88
N GLN A 197 -7.81 -26.61 14.15
CA GLN A 197 -7.93 -27.95 14.74
C GLN A 197 -6.70 -28.31 15.58
N GLU A 198 -5.52 -27.79 15.21
CA GLU A 198 -4.26 -28.02 15.90
C GLU A 198 -3.96 -27.02 17.02
N ALA A 199 -4.58 -25.83 16.98
CA ALA A 199 -4.34 -24.76 17.95
C ALA A 199 -4.87 -25.14 19.35
N THR A 200 -3.99 -25.06 20.34
CA THR A 200 -4.29 -25.30 21.76
C THR A 200 -4.46 -24.02 22.57
N ASP A 201 -3.84 -22.93 22.14
CA ASP A 201 -3.95 -21.61 22.77
C ASP A 201 -5.33 -20.99 22.50
N GLU A 202 -6.02 -20.54 23.55
CA GLU A 202 -7.39 -20.02 23.44
C GLU A 202 -7.47 -18.71 22.64
N VAL A 203 -6.45 -17.86 22.73
CA VAL A 203 -6.39 -16.58 22.01
C VAL A 203 -6.22 -16.83 20.51
N GLU A 204 -5.30 -17.71 20.13
CA GLU A 204 -5.12 -18.14 18.75
C GLU A 204 -6.38 -18.80 18.19
N ARG A 205 -7.02 -19.69 18.96
CA ARG A 205 -8.28 -20.33 18.55
C ARG A 205 -9.38 -19.29 18.31
N ALA A 206 -9.50 -18.27 19.16
CA ALA A 206 -10.44 -17.19 18.96
C ALA A 206 -10.15 -16.38 17.69
N ALA A 207 -8.87 -16.05 17.45
CA ALA A 207 -8.43 -15.34 16.25
C ALA A 207 -8.72 -16.13 14.96
N LEU A 208 -8.34 -17.41 14.92
CA LEU A 208 -8.58 -18.30 13.78
C LEU A 208 -10.07 -18.55 13.56
N GLY A 209 -10.86 -18.68 14.64
CA GLY A 209 -12.31 -18.85 14.57
C GLY A 209 -12.99 -17.64 13.93
N LEU A 210 -12.56 -16.42 14.26
CA LEU A 210 -13.05 -15.20 13.62
C LEU A 210 -12.64 -15.14 12.14
N ARG A 211 -11.36 -15.41 11.82
CA ARG A 211 -10.90 -15.48 10.42
C ARG A 211 -11.70 -16.48 9.59
N LEU A 212 -12.03 -17.64 10.16
CA LEU A 212 -12.81 -18.67 9.46
C LEU A 212 -14.21 -18.18 9.11
N ARG A 213 -14.87 -17.44 10.00
CA ARG A 213 -16.18 -16.81 9.71
C ARG A 213 -16.08 -15.74 8.61
N GLU A 214 -14.98 -15.01 8.60
CA GLU A 214 -14.75 -13.89 7.66
C GLU A 214 -14.24 -14.36 6.28
N LEU A 215 -13.66 -15.55 6.23
CA LEU A 215 -13.35 -16.27 5.01
C LEU A 215 -14.55 -17.04 4.46
N ASP A 216 -15.63 -17.19 5.24
CA ASP A 216 -16.86 -17.81 4.76
C ASP A 216 -17.50 -16.88 3.73
N LEU A 217 -17.47 -17.33 2.48
CA LEU A 217 -18.15 -16.65 1.39
C LEU A 217 -19.65 -16.84 1.63
N SER A 218 -20.39 -15.75 1.82
CA SER A 218 -21.84 -15.80 1.73
C SER A 218 -22.20 -15.59 0.26
N PRO A 219 -22.41 -16.65 -0.55
CA PRO A 219 -23.05 -16.46 -1.84
C PRO A 219 -24.40 -15.79 -1.55
N ASN A 220 -24.60 -14.59 -2.09
CA ASN A 220 -25.92 -13.98 -2.14
C ASN A 220 -26.47 -14.24 -3.54
N PRO A 221 -27.19 -15.36 -3.76
CA PRO A 221 -27.66 -15.75 -5.08
C PRO A 221 -28.57 -14.69 -5.73
N GLU A 222 -29.31 -13.90 -4.94
CA GLU A 222 -30.15 -12.80 -5.45
C GLU A 222 -29.31 -11.65 -6.04
N ARG A 223 -28.12 -11.39 -5.49
CA ARG A 223 -27.18 -10.41 -6.03
C ARG A 223 -26.39 -10.96 -7.22
N GLU A 224 -26.10 -12.25 -7.25
CA GLU A 224 -25.51 -12.93 -8.41
C GLU A 224 -26.41 -12.85 -9.64
N GLU A 225 -27.72 -13.05 -9.48
CA GLU A 225 -28.70 -12.89 -10.56
C GLU A 225 -28.79 -11.45 -11.10
N GLN A 226 -28.48 -10.44 -10.27
CA GLN A 226 -28.48 -9.02 -10.67
C GLN A 226 -27.13 -8.54 -11.22
N GLY A 227 -26.12 -9.41 -11.32
CA GLY A 227 -24.77 -9.05 -11.76
C GLY A 227 -23.91 -8.35 -10.69
N GLU A 228 -24.38 -8.31 -9.45
CA GLU A 228 -23.74 -7.66 -8.28
C GLU A 228 -23.12 -8.67 -7.28
N GLY A 229 -23.08 -9.95 -7.66
CA GLY A 229 -23.13 -11.07 -6.70
C GLY A 229 -21.86 -11.52 -6.00
N THR A 230 -20.75 -10.83 -6.11
CA THR A 230 -19.54 -11.26 -5.39
C THR A 230 -19.42 -10.52 -4.06
N ASP A 231 -19.21 -11.28 -2.98
CA ASP A 231 -18.82 -10.77 -1.67
C ASP A 231 -17.78 -9.64 -1.83
N ARG A 232 -17.98 -8.49 -1.17
CA ARG A 232 -17.10 -7.32 -1.32
C ARG A 232 -15.64 -7.65 -1.04
N ARG A 233 -15.36 -8.60 -0.13
CA ARG A 233 -14.00 -9.08 0.20
C ARG A 233 -13.37 -9.86 -0.96
N THR A 234 -14.19 -10.50 -1.79
CA THR A 234 -13.75 -11.15 -3.02
C THR A 234 -13.58 -10.14 -4.16
N LEU A 235 -14.51 -9.19 -4.32
CA LEU A 235 -14.39 -8.11 -5.31
C LEU A 235 -13.13 -7.26 -5.09
N ALA A 236 -12.80 -6.98 -3.82
CA ALA A 236 -11.63 -6.18 -3.45
C ALA A 236 -10.31 -6.80 -3.95
N LEU A 237 -10.22 -8.14 -4.07
CA LEU A 237 -9.06 -8.81 -4.66
C LEU A 237 -8.88 -8.49 -6.15
N GLY A 238 -9.91 -8.05 -6.86
CA GLY A 238 -9.81 -7.57 -8.25
C GLY A 238 -9.62 -6.07 -8.37
N GLY A 239 -9.74 -5.32 -7.27
CA GLY A 239 -9.70 -3.86 -7.28
C GLY A 239 -8.29 -3.31 -7.49
N ILE A 240 -8.19 -2.24 -8.27
CA ILE A 240 -6.99 -1.42 -8.44
C ILE A 240 -7.36 0.05 -8.20
N GLN A 241 -6.51 0.77 -7.48
CA GLN A 241 -6.56 2.22 -7.34
C GLN A 241 -5.22 2.83 -7.75
N THR A 242 -5.23 3.61 -8.84
CA THR A 242 -4.03 4.27 -9.39
C THR A 242 -3.83 5.64 -8.75
N ARG A 243 -2.58 6.01 -8.52
CA ARG A 243 -2.17 7.29 -7.96
C ARG A 243 -1.01 7.89 -8.73
N ASN A 244 -1.00 9.22 -8.77
CA ASN A 244 0.02 10.01 -9.41
C ASN A 244 0.46 11.12 -8.46
N PHE A 245 1.74 11.12 -8.08
CA PHE A 245 2.30 12.13 -7.20
C PHE A 245 3.46 12.84 -7.91
N PRO A 246 3.37 14.16 -8.18
CA PRO A 246 4.55 14.95 -8.47
C PRO A 246 5.31 15.18 -7.15
N LEU A 247 6.32 14.35 -6.88
CA LEU A 247 7.14 14.52 -5.67
C LEU A 247 8.00 15.77 -5.85
N THR A 248 7.63 16.81 -5.11
CA THR A 248 8.17 18.17 -5.23
C THR A 248 8.67 18.71 -3.89
N GLY A 249 8.46 17.96 -2.80
CA GLY A 249 9.02 18.29 -1.51
C GLY A 249 10.51 17.96 -1.43
N GLU A 250 11.01 18.00 -0.19
CA GLU A 250 12.40 17.70 0.15
C GLU A 250 12.87 16.38 -0.47
N ALA A 251 14.06 16.43 -1.06
CA ALA A 251 14.74 15.30 -1.69
C ALA A 251 16.08 15.07 -1.00
N THR A 252 16.42 13.80 -0.75
CA THR A 252 17.71 13.39 -0.19
C THR A 252 18.34 12.33 -1.10
N VAL A 253 19.64 12.47 -1.35
CA VAL A 253 20.44 11.51 -2.11
C VAL A 253 21.63 11.11 -1.24
N GLU A 254 21.71 9.83 -0.93
CA GLU A 254 22.86 9.21 -0.27
C GLU A 254 23.56 8.36 -1.31
N ASP A 255 24.71 8.83 -1.80
CA ASP A 255 25.50 8.14 -2.81
C ASP A 255 26.96 8.63 -2.70
N ALA A 256 27.69 8.07 -1.74
CA ALA A 256 29.04 8.51 -1.43
C ALA A 256 30.03 8.25 -2.59
N GLU A 257 29.74 7.26 -3.42
CA GLU A 257 30.59 6.85 -4.54
C GLU A 257 30.17 7.49 -5.88
N GLY A 258 29.04 8.23 -5.91
CA GLY A 258 28.54 8.91 -7.10
C GLY A 258 28.04 7.96 -8.19
N ILE A 259 27.65 6.74 -7.83
CA ILE A 259 27.26 5.69 -8.77
C ILE A 259 25.93 5.95 -9.48
N LEU A 260 25.07 6.82 -8.93
CA LEU A 260 23.80 7.24 -9.52
C LEU A 260 23.97 8.36 -10.54
N GLY A 261 25.16 8.99 -10.60
CA GLY A 261 25.36 10.22 -11.35
C GLY A 261 24.70 11.44 -10.69
N PRO A 262 24.65 12.59 -11.39
CA PRO A 262 24.19 13.85 -10.81
C PRO A 262 22.65 13.90 -10.79
N VAL A 263 22.04 13.40 -9.72
CA VAL A 263 20.59 13.48 -9.52
C VAL A 263 20.12 14.95 -9.44
N ASP A 264 19.04 15.27 -10.16
CA ASP A 264 18.40 16.57 -10.11
C ASP A 264 17.34 16.60 -8.99
N THR A 265 17.70 17.20 -7.86
CA THR A 265 16.83 17.40 -6.71
C THR A 265 15.87 18.59 -6.88
N ASP A 266 16.15 19.48 -7.83
CA ASP A 266 15.37 20.71 -8.06
C ASP A 266 14.16 20.41 -8.97
N ALA A 267 14.31 19.50 -9.94
CA ALA A 267 13.22 19.02 -10.79
C ALA A 267 12.29 18.05 -10.03
N PRO A 268 10.96 18.01 -10.30
CA PRO A 268 10.05 17.05 -9.67
C PRO A 268 10.42 15.59 -9.97
N TRP A 269 10.20 14.67 -9.01
CA TRP A 269 10.30 13.23 -9.24
C TRP A 269 8.90 12.63 -9.35
N PRO A 270 8.31 12.52 -10.56
CA PRO A 270 6.97 11.98 -10.66
C PRO A 270 6.98 10.49 -10.31
N THR A 271 5.97 10.06 -9.56
CA THR A 271 5.69 8.65 -9.35
C THR A 271 4.25 8.32 -9.71
N THR A 272 4.09 7.21 -10.42
CA THR A 272 2.80 6.63 -10.76
C THR A 272 2.80 5.20 -10.27
N PHE A 273 1.77 4.84 -9.53
CA PHE A 273 1.67 3.52 -8.92
C PHE A 273 0.21 3.17 -8.66
N TRP A 274 -0.04 1.90 -8.42
CA TRP A 274 -1.35 1.45 -8.02
C TRP A 274 -1.28 0.50 -6.84
N PHE A 275 -2.35 0.50 -6.03
CA PHE A 275 -2.62 -0.54 -5.04
C PHE A 275 -3.75 -1.43 -5.55
N GLY A 276 -3.60 -2.74 -5.38
CA GLY A 276 -4.60 -3.71 -5.77
C GLY A 276 -4.47 -5.01 -5.03
N GLY A 277 -5.23 -6.03 -5.45
CA GLY A 277 -5.23 -7.32 -4.76
C GLY A 277 -5.56 -7.18 -3.28
N TRP A 278 -6.57 -6.36 -2.94
CA TRP A 278 -6.88 -6.00 -1.56
C TRP A 278 -7.38 -7.21 -0.78
N ASP A 279 -6.52 -7.74 0.08
CA ASP A 279 -6.79 -8.93 0.86
C ASP A 279 -7.10 -8.58 2.31
N CYS A 280 -8.39 -8.49 2.57
CA CYS A 280 -8.94 -8.01 3.83
C CYS A 280 -8.69 -9.00 4.99
N ASP A 281 -8.53 -10.29 4.69
CA ASP A 281 -8.25 -11.31 5.72
C ASP A 281 -6.82 -11.21 6.24
N VAL A 282 -5.84 -10.91 5.39
CA VAL A 282 -4.42 -10.81 5.81
C VAL A 282 -3.95 -9.36 5.95
N LEU A 283 -4.83 -8.39 5.72
CA LEU A 283 -4.57 -6.95 5.76
C LEU A 283 -3.43 -6.55 4.82
N CYS A 284 -3.43 -7.08 3.60
CA CYS A 284 -2.40 -6.80 2.60
C CYS A 284 -2.99 -6.23 1.31
N SER A 285 -2.17 -5.48 0.59
CA SER A 285 -2.42 -5.07 -0.79
C SER A 285 -1.12 -5.12 -1.58
N TYR A 286 -1.20 -5.42 -2.86
CA TYR A 286 -0.07 -5.38 -3.77
C TYR A 286 0.11 -3.95 -4.29
N VAL A 287 1.33 -3.46 -4.28
CA VAL A 287 1.70 -2.20 -4.92
C VAL A 287 2.57 -2.47 -6.14
N LYS A 288 2.35 -1.71 -7.21
CA LYS A 288 3.21 -1.68 -8.39
C LYS A 288 3.31 -0.26 -8.90
N GLY A 289 4.52 0.20 -9.19
CA GLY A 289 4.74 1.56 -9.59
C GLY A 289 6.08 1.84 -10.24
N VAL A 290 6.24 3.10 -10.63
CA VAL A 290 7.47 3.65 -11.15
C VAL A 290 7.74 4.99 -10.46
N LEU A 291 8.98 5.22 -10.06
CA LEU A 291 9.51 6.51 -9.63
C LEU A 291 10.49 6.99 -10.70
N VAL A 292 10.27 8.18 -11.24
CA VAL A 292 11.17 8.79 -12.22
C VAL A 292 12.04 9.82 -11.50
N VAL A 293 13.36 9.64 -11.60
CA VAL A 293 14.38 10.48 -10.96
C VAL A 293 15.17 11.19 -12.06
N PRO A 294 14.94 12.49 -12.29
CA PRO A 294 15.69 13.23 -13.31
C PRO A 294 17.17 13.36 -12.95
N LEU A 295 18.02 13.37 -13.97
CA LEU A 295 19.46 13.58 -13.86
C LEU A 295 19.82 14.94 -14.47
N LYS A 296 20.77 15.65 -13.86
CA LYS A 296 21.30 16.91 -14.38
C LYS A 296 22.06 16.63 -15.69
N SER A 297 21.91 17.54 -16.66
CA SER A 297 22.78 17.54 -17.84
C SER A 297 24.22 17.82 -17.38
N GLY A 298 25.16 16.96 -17.77
CA GLY A 298 26.59 17.21 -17.61
C GLY A 298 27.11 18.34 -18.47
#